data_AF-A0A4R9WT28-F1
#
_entry.id   AF-A0A4R9WT28-F1
#
_cell.length_a   1.000
_cell.length_b   1.000
_cell.length_c   1.000
_cell.angle_alpha   90.00
_cell.angle_beta   90.00
_cell.angle_gamma   90.00
#
_symmetry.space_group_name_H-M   'P 1'
#
loop_
_entity.id
_entity.type
_entity.pdbx_description
1 polymer ?
#
loop_
_entity_poly.entity_id
_entity_poly.type
_entity_poly.pdbx_seq_one_letter_code
_entity_poly.pdbx_strand_id
1 'polypeptide(L)'
;MAKFKEALERGKKAPRHEEEDANATAPDFGTEARAWLDDVVVASLVAAKAEVSGEMTIDIDTVPRGRDKALTPSVRFRIYRKPEVKNTAGRVFTVNVHVSGEVSVSSPGMVAEDVGNIGNRSGERFRNLVVKLIEDAARDMS
;
A
#
# COMPACT_ATOMS: atom_id res chain seq x y z
N MET A 1 41.87 14.75 44.68
CA MET A 1 40.77 15.15 43.78
C MET A 1 41.29 15.98 42.58
N ALA A 2 42.20 15.44 41.76
CA ALA A 2 42.72 16.16 40.58
C ALA A 2 42.39 15.46 39.24
N LYS A 3 42.22 14.13 39.23
CA LYS A 3 42.00 13.36 38.00
C LYS A 3 40.57 13.35 37.47
N PHE A 4 39.59 13.83 38.25
CA PHE A 4 38.18 13.83 37.85
C PHE A 4 37.76 15.12 37.12
N LYS A 5 38.48 16.23 37.34
CA LYS A 5 38.22 17.51 36.67
C LYS A 5 38.74 17.53 35.22
N GLU A 6 39.81 16.78 34.95
CA GLU A 6 40.43 16.69 33.63
C GLU A 6 39.62 15.81 32.66
N ALA A 7 38.88 14.82 33.18
CA ALA A 7 38.00 13.97 32.39
C ALA A 7 36.71 14.69 31.93
N LEU A 8 36.25 15.70 32.68
CA LEU A 8 35.03 16.45 32.34
C LEU A 8 35.25 17.53 31.27
N GLU A 9 36.46 18.10 31.20
CA GLU A 9 36.82 19.13 30.19
C GLU A 9 37.19 18.52 28.82
N ARG A 10 37.61 17.24 28.79
CA ARG A 10 37.90 16.53 27.52
C ARG A 10 36.65 16.22 26.69
N GLY A 11 35.46 16.26 27.30
CA GLY A 11 34.18 16.04 26.61
C GLY A 11 33.61 17.26 25.89
N LYS A 12 34.23 18.44 25.99
CA LYS A 12 33.65 19.72 25.52
C LYS A 12 34.19 20.27 24.19
N LYS A 13 35.03 19.52 23.48
CA LYS A 13 35.51 19.93 22.14
C LYS A 13 35.42 18.77 21.16
N ALA A 14 34.20 18.50 20.69
CA ALA A 14 33.99 17.92 19.37
C ALA A 14 33.07 18.89 18.60
N PRO A 15 33.58 19.54 17.54
CA PRO A 15 32.76 20.44 16.74
C PRO A 15 31.69 19.65 16.00
N ARG A 16 30.48 20.23 15.95
CA ARG A 16 29.46 19.88 14.96
C ARG A 16 30.04 20.10 13.56
N HIS A 17 30.21 19.01 12.84
CA HIS A 17 30.15 18.90 11.38
C HIS A 17 29.17 17.72 11.18
N GLU A 18 27.93 17.90 10.71
CA GLU A 18 27.59 18.28 9.33
C GLU A 18 28.58 17.67 8.34
N GLU A 19 28.49 16.35 8.22
CA GLU A 19 28.83 15.61 7.00
C GLU A 19 27.50 15.21 6.35
N GLU A 20 26.97 16.13 5.54
CA GLU A 20 26.31 15.76 4.28
C GLU A 20 27.33 15.00 3.44
N ASP A 21 27.14 13.69 3.31
CA ASP A 21 27.28 12.92 2.06
C ASP A 21 27.39 11.42 2.36
N ALA A 22 26.24 10.83 2.68
CA ALA A 22 25.96 9.45 2.31
C ALA A 22 24.82 9.48 1.28
N ASN A 23 25.20 9.76 0.05
CA ASN A 23 24.39 9.68 -1.16
C ASN A 23 24.03 8.21 -1.46
N ALA A 24 23.22 7.64 -0.56
CA ALA A 24 22.50 6.38 -0.69
C ALA A 24 21.35 6.45 0.32
N THR A 25 20.40 7.36 0.09
CA THR A 25 19.16 7.42 0.86
C THR A 25 18.48 6.06 0.70
N ALA A 26 18.58 5.19 1.71
CA ALA A 26 17.74 4.01 1.78
C ALA A 26 16.31 4.48 1.52
N PRO A 27 15.58 3.88 0.57
CA PRO A 27 14.25 4.36 0.21
C PRO A 27 13.40 4.44 1.47
N ASP A 28 12.79 5.61 1.70
CA ASP A 28 11.81 5.79 2.76
C ASP A 28 10.73 4.71 2.59
N PHE A 29 10.35 4.04 3.69
CA PHE A 29 9.34 2.99 3.68
C PHE A 29 8.08 3.42 2.92
N GLY A 30 7.66 4.67 3.11
CA GLY A 30 6.50 5.22 2.39
C GLY A 30 6.69 5.27 0.87
N THR A 31 7.91 5.48 0.40
CA THR A 31 8.27 5.47 -1.03
C THR A 31 8.28 4.04 -1.57
N GLU A 32 8.90 3.11 -0.86
CA GLU A 32 8.95 1.70 -1.28
C GLU A 32 7.54 1.07 -1.30
N ALA A 33 6.74 1.32 -0.27
CA ALA A 33 5.37 0.85 -0.18
C ALA A 33 4.48 1.42 -1.29
N ARG A 34 4.64 2.71 -1.64
CA ARG A 34 3.92 3.30 -2.79
C ARG A 34 4.33 2.66 -4.11
N ALA A 35 5.64 2.54 -4.36
CA ALA A 35 6.14 1.90 -5.57
C ALA A 35 5.61 0.45 -5.69
N TRP A 36 5.58 -0.29 -4.58
CA TRP A 36 5.01 -1.63 -4.58
C TRP A 36 3.50 -1.64 -4.87
N LEU A 37 2.73 -0.72 -4.28
CA LEU A 37 1.30 -0.60 -4.56
C LEU A 37 1.06 -0.28 -6.05
N ASP A 38 1.86 0.59 -6.65
CA ASP A 38 1.73 0.92 -8.08
C ASP A 38 2.11 -0.28 -8.97
N ASP A 39 3.29 -0.87 -8.73
CA ASP A 39 3.86 -1.96 -9.53
C ASP A 39 3.05 -3.26 -9.45
N VAL A 40 2.48 -3.54 -8.27
CA VAL A 40 1.78 -4.81 -8.01
C VAL A 40 0.28 -4.64 -8.03
N VAL A 41 -0.26 -3.74 -7.20
CA VAL A 41 -1.70 -3.63 -6.97
C VAL A 41 -2.38 -2.91 -8.12
N VAL A 42 -1.90 -1.71 -8.47
CA VAL A 42 -2.50 -0.92 -9.55
C VAL A 42 -2.35 -1.65 -10.88
N ALA A 43 -1.15 -2.15 -11.20
CA ALA A 43 -0.92 -2.92 -12.42
C ALA A 43 -1.84 -4.15 -12.53
N SER A 44 -2.03 -4.91 -11.45
CA SER A 44 -2.92 -6.07 -11.44
C SER A 44 -4.38 -5.70 -11.60
N LEU A 45 -4.84 -4.62 -10.95
CA LEU A 45 -6.22 -4.12 -11.08
C LEU A 45 -6.49 -3.59 -12.49
N VAL A 46 -5.50 -2.93 -13.12
CA VAL A 46 -5.60 -2.46 -14.51
C VAL A 46 -5.70 -3.63 -15.48
N ALA A 47 -4.86 -4.66 -15.30
CA ALA A 47 -4.95 -5.89 -16.09
C ALA A 47 -6.31 -6.58 -15.93
N ALA A 48 -6.76 -6.77 -14.68
CA ALA A 48 -8.07 -7.35 -14.40
C ALA A 48 -9.22 -6.52 -15.00
N LYS A 49 -9.16 -5.18 -14.93
CA LYS A 49 -10.15 -4.29 -15.54
C LYS A 49 -10.27 -4.50 -17.05
N ALA A 50 -9.16 -4.82 -17.73
CA ALA A 50 -9.16 -5.10 -19.16
C ALA A 50 -9.72 -6.48 -19.52
N GLU A 51 -9.56 -7.47 -18.63
CA GLU A 51 -10.03 -8.86 -18.84
C GLU A 51 -11.50 -9.05 -18.45
N VAL A 52 -12.01 -8.24 -17.53
CA VAL A 52 -13.39 -8.33 -17.07
C VAL A 52 -14.34 -7.93 -18.20
N SER A 53 -15.08 -8.93 -18.71
CA SER A 53 -16.08 -8.76 -19.76
C SER A 53 -17.31 -7.95 -19.30
N GLY A 54 -18.12 -7.54 -20.28
CA GLY A 54 -19.01 -6.36 -20.30
C GLY A 54 -19.94 -6.07 -19.12
N GLU A 55 -20.11 -6.96 -18.15
CA GLU A 55 -21.08 -6.82 -17.07
C GLU A 55 -20.49 -6.20 -15.80
N MET A 56 -19.20 -6.40 -15.54
CA MET A 56 -18.51 -5.90 -14.34
C MET A 56 -17.51 -4.79 -14.68
N THR A 57 -17.15 -3.99 -13.70
CA THR A 57 -16.15 -2.92 -13.81
C THR A 57 -15.40 -2.75 -12.50
N ILE A 58 -14.14 -2.35 -12.62
CA ILE A 58 -13.26 -2.01 -11.51
C ILE A 58 -12.92 -0.53 -11.60
N ASP A 59 -13.22 0.22 -10.53
CA ASP A 59 -12.74 1.58 -10.35
C ASP A 59 -11.61 1.58 -9.33
N ILE A 60 -10.48 2.16 -9.74
CA ILE A 60 -9.30 2.28 -8.89
C ILE A 60 -9.28 3.72 -8.39
N ASP A 61 -9.39 3.87 -7.08
CA ASP A 61 -9.28 5.13 -6.39
C ASP A 61 -7.86 5.22 -5.82
N THR A 62 -6.98 5.79 -6.64
CA THR A 62 -5.62 6.18 -6.24
C THR A 62 -5.60 7.59 -5.67
N VAL A 63 -6.69 8.08 -5.04
CA VAL A 63 -6.66 9.43 -4.46
C VAL A 63 -5.60 9.47 -3.35
N PRO A 64 -4.61 10.36 -3.43
CA PRO A 64 -3.72 10.64 -2.33
C PRO A 64 -4.52 11.48 -1.34
N ARG A 65 -5.33 10.84 -0.48
CA ARG A 65 -6.12 11.56 0.52
C ARG A 65 -5.18 12.22 1.53
N GLY A 66 -4.87 13.50 1.26
CA GLY A 66 -4.12 14.40 2.14
C GLY A 66 -2.62 14.14 2.10
N ARG A 67 -1.79 15.07 1.61
CA ARG A 67 -1.05 16.01 2.48
C ARG A 67 -1.07 15.58 3.96
N ASP A 68 0.12 15.33 4.47
CA ASP A 68 0.48 15.08 5.87
C ASP A 68 0.28 13.64 6.40
N LYS A 69 1.40 12.92 6.54
CA LYS A 69 1.66 11.99 7.65
C LYS A 69 0.81 10.72 7.77
N ALA A 70 0.19 10.20 6.71
CA ALA A 70 -0.25 8.80 6.75
C ALA A 70 0.98 7.89 6.79
N LEU A 71 1.26 7.27 7.95
CA LEU A 71 2.42 6.40 8.18
C LEU A 71 2.43 5.17 7.25
N THR A 72 1.30 4.83 6.65
CA THR A 72 1.10 3.63 5.84
C THR A 72 0.33 3.93 4.55
N PRO A 73 0.95 3.74 3.37
CA PRO A 73 0.27 3.86 2.08
C PRO A 73 -0.85 2.85 1.89
N SER A 74 -1.89 3.22 1.14
CA SER A 74 -2.99 2.34 0.78
C SER A 74 -3.57 2.68 -0.60
N VAL A 75 -4.23 1.69 -1.22
CA VAL A 75 -4.98 1.83 -2.47
C VAL A 75 -6.41 1.38 -2.24
N ARG A 76 -7.38 2.17 -2.71
CA ARG A 76 -8.79 1.79 -2.66
C ARG A 76 -9.26 1.41 -4.06
N PHE A 77 -10.10 0.39 -4.15
CA PHE A 77 -10.76 0.06 -5.42
C PHE A 77 -12.19 -0.41 -5.17
N ARG A 78 -13.02 -0.35 -6.21
CA ARG A 78 -14.43 -0.74 -6.18
C ARG A 78 -14.71 -1.70 -7.32
N ILE A 79 -15.40 -2.79 -7.02
CA ILE A 79 -15.95 -3.71 -8.01
C ILE A 79 -17.46 -3.53 -8.07
N TYR A 80 -18.02 -3.35 -9.26
CA TYR A 80 -19.45 -3.09 -9.45
C TYR A 80 -19.92 -3.50 -10.85
N ARG A 81 -21.23 -3.67 -11.04
CA ARG A 81 -21.81 -3.91 -12.37
C ARG A 81 -21.90 -2.61 -13.17
N LYS A 82 -21.76 -2.69 -14.49
CA LYS A 82 -21.87 -1.50 -15.35
C LYS A 82 -23.23 -0.81 -15.21
N PRO A 83 -23.27 0.53 -15.34
CA PRO A 83 -24.46 1.34 -15.05
C PRO A 83 -25.70 1.07 -15.92
N GLU A 84 -25.59 0.32 -17.02
CA GLU A 84 -26.77 -0.18 -17.76
C GLU A 84 -27.61 -1.15 -16.91
N VAL A 85 -27.01 -1.76 -15.89
CA VAL A 85 -27.65 -2.59 -14.88
C VAL A 85 -27.87 -1.75 -13.62
N LYS A 86 -29.14 -1.37 -13.37
CA LYS A 86 -29.66 -0.62 -12.19
C LYS A 86 -28.68 -0.47 -11.02
N ASN A 87 -28.32 0.79 -10.70
CA ASN A 87 -27.82 1.29 -9.40
C ASN A 87 -27.23 0.23 -8.46
N THR A 88 -26.14 -0.42 -8.89
CA THR A 88 -25.50 -1.47 -8.10
C THR A 88 -24.57 -0.82 -7.09
N ALA A 89 -24.89 -1.00 -5.81
CA ALA A 89 -23.95 -0.78 -4.72
C ALA A 89 -22.72 -1.68 -5.03
N GLY A 90 -21.58 -1.05 -5.32
CA GLY A 90 -20.36 -1.78 -5.57
C GLY A 90 -19.67 -2.11 -4.26
N ARG A 91 -18.89 -3.18 -4.27
CA ARG A 91 -18.08 -3.55 -3.11
C ARG A 91 -16.77 -2.76 -3.14
N VAL A 92 -16.49 -2.08 -2.02
CA VAL A 92 -15.28 -1.27 -1.86
C VAL A 92 -14.26 -2.06 -1.08
N PHE A 93 -13.05 -2.10 -1.62
CA PHE A 93 -11.91 -2.79 -1.06
C PHE A 93 -10.79 -1.78 -0.79
N THR A 94 -10.04 -2.03 0.27
CA THR A 94 -8.86 -1.24 0.64
C THR A 94 -7.67 -2.17 0.77
N VAL A 95 -6.61 -1.88 0.01
CA VAL A 95 -5.31 -2.53 0.14
C VAL A 95 -4.47 -1.67 1.07
N ASN A 96 -4.05 -2.24 2.20
CA ASN A 96 -3.28 -1.55 3.23
C ASN A 96 -1.89 -2.13 3.30
N VAL A 97 -0.87 -1.27 3.36
CA VAL A 97 0.49 -1.67 3.70
C VAL A 97 0.75 -1.40 5.17
N HIS A 98 1.15 -2.40 5.95
CA HIS A 98 1.49 -2.26 7.36
C HIS A 98 2.96 -1.84 7.52
N VAL A 99 3.32 -1.22 8.64
CA VAL A 99 4.71 -0.79 8.92
C VAL A 99 5.70 -1.97 8.89
N SER A 100 5.23 -3.20 9.09
CA SER A 100 5.99 -4.45 8.90
C SER A 100 6.32 -4.77 7.43
N GLY A 101 5.77 -4.02 6.48
CA GLY A 101 5.80 -4.31 5.06
C GLY A 101 4.75 -5.32 4.60
N GLU A 102 3.98 -5.93 5.50
CA GLU A 102 2.87 -6.82 5.14
C GLU A 102 1.78 -6.04 4.42
N VAL A 103 1.08 -6.71 3.50
CA VAL A 103 0.02 -6.12 2.69
C VAL A 103 -1.23 -6.94 2.84
N SER A 104 -2.34 -6.28 3.16
CA SER A 104 -3.64 -6.94 3.26
C SER A 104 -4.74 -6.21 2.51
N VAL A 105 -5.76 -6.96 2.11
CA VAL A 105 -6.98 -6.44 1.47
C VAL A 105 -8.15 -6.60 2.42
N SER A 106 -8.94 -5.54 2.59
CA SER A 106 -10.12 -5.54 3.44
C SER A 106 -11.32 -4.88 2.78
N SER A 107 -12.52 -5.28 3.20
CA SER A 107 -13.82 -4.72 2.81
C SER A 107 -14.74 -4.74 4.02
N PRO A 108 -15.74 -3.86 4.11
CA PRO A 108 -16.84 -4.03 5.06
C PRO A 108 -17.42 -5.45 4.99
N GLY A 109 -17.60 -6.10 6.15
CA GLY A 109 -18.13 -7.47 6.26
C GLY A 109 -17.20 -8.59 5.78
N MET A 110 -15.94 -8.28 5.44
CA MET A 110 -14.94 -9.25 5.00
C MET A 110 -13.82 -9.36 6.05
N VAL A 111 -13.33 -10.57 6.30
CA VAL A 111 -12.08 -10.75 7.05
C VAL A 111 -10.92 -10.28 6.17
N ALA A 112 -9.97 -9.53 6.74
CA ALA A 112 -8.83 -9.04 5.97
C ALA A 112 -7.97 -10.22 5.48
N GLU A 113 -7.61 -10.20 4.19
CA GLU A 113 -6.79 -11.24 3.56
C GLU A 113 -5.36 -10.77 3.34
N ASP A 114 -4.38 -11.60 3.70
CA ASP A 114 -2.97 -11.37 3.39
C ASP A 114 -2.71 -11.55 1.89
N VAL A 115 -2.06 -10.56 1.28
CA VAL A 115 -1.71 -10.58 -0.14
C VAL A 115 -0.21 -10.46 -0.40
N GLY A 116 0.59 -10.42 0.66
CA GLY A 116 2.04 -10.52 0.57
C GLY A 116 2.76 -9.47 1.40
N ASN A 117 3.98 -9.14 0.97
CA ASN A 117 4.85 -8.20 1.64
C ASN A 117 5.56 -7.35 0.58
N ILE A 118 5.85 -6.08 0.89
CA ILE A 118 6.52 -5.15 -0.03
C ILE A 118 7.90 -5.65 -0.50
N GLY A 119 8.56 -6.51 0.28
CA GLY A 119 9.79 -7.20 -0.11
C GLY A 119 9.62 -8.26 -1.21
N ASN A 120 8.38 -8.60 -1.61
CA ASN A 120 8.07 -9.55 -2.67
C ASN A 120 7.14 -8.93 -3.73
N ARG A 121 7.64 -8.79 -4.97
CA ARG A 121 6.92 -8.15 -6.09
C ARG A 121 6.13 -9.11 -6.99
N SER A 122 5.98 -10.40 -6.65
CA SER A 122 5.30 -11.37 -7.53
C SER A 122 3.85 -10.97 -7.90
N GLY A 123 3.11 -10.40 -6.94
CA GLY A 123 1.71 -10.02 -7.11
C GLY A 123 0.73 -11.17 -7.31
N GLU A 124 1.19 -12.42 -7.35
CA GLU A 124 0.36 -13.59 -7.66
C GLU A 124 -0.78 -13.79 -6.66
N ARG A 125 -0.51 -13.65 -5.36
CA ARG A 125 -1.56 -13.74 -4.32
C ARG A 125 -2.64 -12.68 -4.53
N PHE A 126 -2.23 -11.45 -4.79
CA PHE A 126 -3.15 -10.34 -5.04
C PHE A 126 -3.98 -10.58 -6.31
N ARG A 127 -3.37 -11.00 -7.42
CA ARG A 127 -4.09 -11.34 -8.67
C ARG A 127 -5.12 -12.45 -8.44
N ASN A 128 -4.74 -13.53 -7.77
CA ASN A 128 -5.64 -14.63 -7.46
C ASN A 128 -6.80 -14.19 -6.56
N LEU A 129 -6.54 -13.28 -5.60
CA LEU A 129 -7.60 -12.69 -4.79
C LEU A 129 -8.54 -11.83 -5.64
N VAL A 130 -8.03 -10.96 -6.51
CA VAL A 130 -8.85 -10.10 -7.38
C VAL A 130 -9.83 -10.92 -8.22
N VAL A 131 -9.39 -12.04 -8.80
CA VAL A 131 -10.27 -12.96 -9.55
C VAL A 131 -11.43 -13.44 -8.66
N LYS A 132 -11.14 -13.92 -7.45
CA LYS A 132 -12.17 -14.35 -6.49
C LYS A 132 -13.13 -13.22 -6.12
N LEU A 133 -12.62 -12.01 -5.87
CA LEU A 133 -13.44 -10.86 -5.51
C LEU A 133 -14.39 -10.45 -6.65
N ILE A 134 -13.96 -10.60 -7.90
CA ILE A 134 -14.81 -10.37 -9.07
C ILE A 134 -15.92 -11.43 -9.15
N GLU A 135 -15.58 -12.71 -8.96
CA GLU A 135 -16.54 -13.81 -8.96
C GLU A 135 -17.57 -13.68 -7.84
N ASP A 136 -17.12 -13.37 -6.63
CA ASP A 136 -17.99 -13.19 -5.46
C ASP A 136 -18.92 -11.99 -5.65
N ALA A 137 -18.39 -10.86 -6.16
CA ALA A 137 -19.21 -9.72 -6.53
C ALA A 137 -20.26 -10.10 -7.60
N ALA A 138 -19.90 -10.96 -8.55
CA ALA A 138 -20.85 -11.44 -9.56
C ALA A 138 -21.99 -12.27 -8.97
N ARG A 139 -21.69 -13.14 -8.00
CA ARG A 139 -22.66 -13.99 -7.29
C ARG A 139 -23.57 -13.18 -6.36
N ASP A 140 -23.00 -12.29 -5.55
CA ASP A 140 -23.75 -11.49 -4.57
C ASP A 140 -24.80 -10.57 -5.22
N MET A 141 -24.59 -10.22 -6.49
CA MET A 141 -25.49 -9.35 -7.25
C MET A 141 -26.47 -10.13 -8.16
N SER A 142 -26.36 -11.45 -8.28
CA SER A 142 -27.26 -12.30 -9.09
C SER A 142 -28.53 -12.67 -8.34
#